data_AF-A0A537L8G8-F1
#
_entry.id   AF-A0A537L8G8-F1
#
_cell.length_a   1.000
_cell.length_b   1.000
_cell.length_c   1.000
_cell.angle_alpha   90.00
_cell.angle_beta   90.00
_cell.angle_gamma   90.00
#
_symmetry.space_group_name_H-M   'P 1'
#
loop_
_entity.id
_entity.type
_entity.pdbx_description
1 polymer ?
#
loop_
_entity_poly.entity_id
_entity_poly.type
_entity_poly.pdbx_seq_one_letter_code
_entity_poly.pdbx_strand_id
1 'polypeptide(L)' 'MCWACEDAERERIWGLVDIISTGQMPAGYSADDLRAMGLPQPGELFREEQPDGTILIRQRAPKKPNAFACDAPE' A
#
# COMPACT_ATOMS: atom_id res chain seq x y z
N MET A 1 20.46 9.22 12.86
CA MET A 1 19.15 8.64 13.23
C MET A 1 19.40 7.54 14.27
N CYS A 2 18.48 7.35 15.21
CA CYS A 2 18.57 6.31 16.23
C CYS A 2 17.81 5.07 15.76
N TRP A 3 18.40 3.88 15.92
CA TRP A 3 17.81 2.61 15.45
C TRP A 3 16.42 2.34 16.05
N ALA A 4 16.22 2.67 17.33
CA ALA A 4 14.91 2.53 17.98
C ALA A 4 13.84 3.47 17.38
N CYS A 5 14.23 4.63 16.85
CA CYS A 5 13.30 5.54 16.19
C CYS A 5 12.89 5.04 14.81
N GLU A 6 13.81 4.38 14.09
CA GLU A 6 13.54 3.79 12.78
C GLU A 6 12.62 2.55 12.89
N ASP A 7 12.81 1.75 13.93
CA ASP A 7 11.94 0.60 14.24
C ASP A 7 10.52 1.04 14.59
N ALA A 8 10.38 2.06 15.46
CA ALA A 8 9.08 2.61 15.83
C ALA A 8 8.33 3.20 14.62
N GLU A 9 9.03 3.89 13.71
CA GLU A 9 8.43 4.40 12.49
C GLU A 9 8.01 3.28 11.54
N ARG A 10 8.83 2.22 11.41
CA ARG A 10 8.47 1.04 10.63
C ARG A 10 7.21 0.36 11.16
N GLU A 11 7.11 0.19 12.48
CA GLU A 11 5.91 -0.39 13.11
C GLU A 11 4.67 0.49 12.89
N ARG A 12 4.82 1.82 13.00
CA ARG A 12 3.74 2.78 12.69
C ARG A 12 3.24 2.60 11.26
N ILE A 13 4.16 2.56 10.30
CA ILE A 13 3.85 2.36 8.88
C ILE A 13 3.12 1.02 8.66
N TRP A 14 3.60 -0.06 9.27
CA TRP A 14 2.96 -1.37 9.15
C TRP A 14 1.55 -1.40 9.74
N GLY A 15 1.31 -0.71 10.86
CA GLY A 15 -0.04 -0.58 11.43
C GLY A 15 -1.02 0.12 10.48
N LEU A 16 -0.56 1.16 9.75
CA LEU A 16 -1.37 1.82 8.75
C LEU A 16 -1.68 0.89 7.56
N VAL A 17 -0.67 0.17 7.06
CA VAL A 17 -0.83 -0.79 5.95
C VAL A 17 -1.82 -1.90 6.33
N ASP A 18 -1.77 -2.40 7.56
CA ASP A 18 -2.71 -3.41 8.04
C ASP A 18 -4.15 -2.92 7.98
N ILE A 19 -4.43 -1.71 8.51
CA ILE A 19 -5.75 -1.10 8.45
C ILE A 19 -6.19 -0.91 6.98
N ILE A 20 -5.32 -0.35 6.13
CA ILE A 20 -5.61 -0.13 4.70
C ILE A 20 -5.94 -1.44 3.99
N SER A 21 -5.27 -2.54 4.35
CA SER A 21 -5.50 -3.86 3.77
C SER A 21 -6.85 -4.48 4.13
N THR A 22 -7.54 -3.95 5.15
CA THR A 22 -8.97 -4.26 5.43
C THR A 22 -9.93 -3.52 4.49
N GLY A 23 -9.44 -2.54 3.72
CA GLY A 23 -10.26 -1.61 2.94
C GLY A 23 -10.75 -0.40 3.73
N GLN A 24 -10.21 -0.15 4.93
CA GLN A 24 -10.56 1.00 5.77
C GLN A 24 -9.52 2.12 5.69
N MET A 25 -9.97 3.37 5.85
CA MET A 25 -9.10 4.52 5.99
C MET A 25 -8.60 4.63 7.45
N PRO A 26 -7.29 4.72 7.70
CA PRO A 26 -6.77 4.94 9.05
C PRO A 26 -7.29 6.25 9.66
N ALA A 27 -7.59 6.22 10.96
CA ALA A 27 -8.15 7.38 11.66
C ALA A 27 -7.18 8.58 11.64
N GLY A 28 -7.68 9.76 11.28
CA GLY A 28 -6.89 10.98 11.22
C GLY A 28 -6.02 11.12 9.96
N TYR A 29 -6.12 10.20 9.00
CA TYR A 29 -5.42 10.29 7.72
C TYR A 29 -6.41 10.50 6.58
N SER A 30 -6.09 11.43 5.69
CA SER A 30 -6.75 11.59 4.40
C SER A 30 -6.08 10.75 3.32
N ALA A 31 -6.74 10.61 2.17
CA ALA A 31 -6.16 9.95 1.00
C ALA A 31 -4.87 10.65 0.52
N ASP A 32 -4.80 11.97 0.61
CA ASP A 32 -3.63 12.75 0.20
C ASP A 32 -2.46 12.56 1.19
N ASP A 33 -2.74 12.44 2.49
CA ASP A 33 -1.72 12.14 3.50
C ASP A 33 -1.07 10.77 3.24
N LEU A 34 -1.90 9.76 2.93
CA LEU A 34 -1.39 8.43 2.59
C LEU A 34 -0.48 8.48 1.36
N ARG A 35 -0.88 9.19 0.30
CA ARG A 35 -0.03 9.35 -0.89
C ARG A 35 1.27 10.11 -0.61
N ALA A 36 1.21 11.16 0.21
CA ALA A 36 2.39 11.92 0.60
C ALA A 36 3.39 11.06 1.39
N MET A 37 2.89 10.08 2.16
CA MET A 37 3.71 9.07 2.84
C MET A 37 4.12 7.88 1.95
N GLY A 38 3.69 7.85 0.68
CA GLY A 38 3.95 6.72 -0.23
C GLY A 38 3.15 5.46 0.11
N LEU A 39 2.08 5.58 0.90
CA LEU A 39 1.20 4.49 1.28
C LEU A 39 0.07 4.27 0.26
N PRO A 40 -0.38 3.02 0.08
CA PRO A 40 -1.52 2.70 -0.76
C PRO A 40 -2.83 3.21 -0.16
N GLN A 41 -3.85 3.39 -1.00
CA GLN A 41 -5.20 3.76 -0.57
C GLN A 41 -6.06 2.52 -0.24
N PRO A 42 -7.13 2.69 0.55
CA PRO A 42 -8.09 1.63 0.79
C PRO A 42 -8.66 1.06 -0.51
N GLY A 43 -8.66 -0.27 -0.64
CA GLY A 43 -9.11 -0.99 -1.85
C GLY A 43 -8.01 -1.25 -2.89
N GLU A 44 -6.84 -0.62 -2.76
CA GLU A 44 -5.65 -0.95 -3.55
C GLU A 44 -4.88 -2.15 -2.97
N LEU A 45 -5.10 -2.48 -1.70
CA LEU A 45 -4.57 -3.68 -1.06
C LEU A 45 -5.65 -4.77 -0.98
N PHE A 46 -5.21 -6.02 -1.05
CA PHE A 46 -6.04 -7.19 -0.78
C PHE A 46 -5.29 -8.19 0.09
N ARG A 47 -6.06 -8.92 0.89
CA ARG A 47 -5.58 -9.98 1.76
C ARG A 47 -5.87 -11.33 1.11
N GLU A 48 -4.85 -12.18 1.08
CA GLU A 48 -4.91 -13.54 0.57
C GLU A 48 -4.47 -14.48 1.70
N GLU A 49 -5.40 -15.28 2.20
CA GLU A 49 -5.10 -16.29 3.22
C GLU A 49 -4.44 -17.50 2.55
N GLN A 50 -3.26 -17.88 3.07
CA GLN A 50 -2.50 -19.00 2.57
C GLN A 50 -2.88 -20.29 3.30
N PRO A 51 -2.60 -21.48 2.71
CA PRO A 51 -2.91 -22.76 3.32
C PRO A 51 -2.24 -23.02 4.69
N ASP A 52 -1.17 -22.29 4.99
CA ASP A 52 -0.45 -22.33 6.27
C ASP A 52 -1.03 -21.38 7.33
N GLY A 53 -2.11 -20.66 7.02
CA GLY A 53 -2.76 -19.68 7.90
C GLY A 53 -2.11 -18.31 7.91
N THR A 54 -1.08 -18.07 7.08
CA THR A 54 -0.49 -16.73 6.94
C THR A 54 -1.36 -15.84 6.04
N ILE A 55 -1.32 -14.52 6.29
CA ILE A 55 -2.03 -13.53 5.47
C ILE A 55 -1.00 -12.80 4.60
N LEU A 56 -1.10 -12.97 3.28
CA LEU A 56 -0.35 -12.16 2.33
C LEU A 56 -1.15 -10.91 1.97
N ILE A 57 -0.56 -9.75 2.24
CA ILE A 57 -1.08 -8.45 1.78
C ILE A 57 -0.43 -8.15 0.42
N ARG A 58 -1.26 -8.00 -0.61
CA ARG A 58 -0.81 -7.74 -1.98
C ARG A 58 -1.43 -6.45 -2.49
N GLN A 59 -0.65 -5.69 -3.26
CA GLN A 59 -1.14 -4.49 -3.93
C GLN A 59 -1.71 -4.86 -5.30
N ARG A 60 -2.90 -4.34 -5.61
CA ARG A 60 -3.46 -4.41 -6.96
C ARG A 60 -2.61 -3.53 -7.86
N ALA A 61 -2.09 -4.11 -8.94
CA ALA A 61 -1.50 -3.32 -10.00
C ALA A 61 -2.56 -2.33 -10.51
N PRO A 62 -2.19 -1.07 -10.80
CA PRO A 62 -3.12 -0.15 -11.44
C PRO A 62 -3.61 -0.80 -12.74
N LYS A 63 -4.94 -0.84 -12.96
CA LYS A 63 -5.50 -1.20 -14.27
C LYS A 63 -4.88 -0.23 -15.27
N LYS A 64 -3.96 -0.69 -16.12
CA LYS A 64 -3.46 0.11 -17.24
C LYS A 64 -4.67 0.66 -18.01
N PRO A 65 -4.84 1.98 -18.18
CA PRO A 65 -5.48 2.43 -19.41
C PRO A 65 -4.57 1.97 -20.55
N ASN A 66 -5.08 1.12 -21.44
CA ASN A 66 -4.39 0.75 -22.67
C ASN A 66 -4.10 2.02 -23.47
N ALA A 67 -2.87 2.52 -23.41
CA ALA A 67 -2.26 3.41 -24.41
C ALA A 67 -0.76 3.56 -24.13
N PHE A 68 0.00 2.46 -24.07
CA PHE A 68 1.40 2.54 -24.47
C PHE A 68 1.40 2.59 -26.00
N ALA A 69 1.23 3.78 -26.57
CA ALA A 69 1.72 4.05 -27.91
C ALA A 69 3.24 4.13 -27.79
N CYS A 70 3.91 3.01 -28.04
CA CYS A 70 5.31 3.05 -28.36
C CYS A 70 5.40 3.72 -29.74
N ASP A 71 5.44 5.05 -29.77
CA ASP A 71 5.88 5.80 -30.94
C ASP A 71 7.38 5.52 -31.11
N ALA A 72 7.70 4.35 -31.65
CA ALA A 72 9.01 4.11 -32.23
C ALA A 72 9.10 4.95 -33.51
N PRO A 73 10.08 5.87 -33.64
CA PRO A 73 10.29 6.52 -34.92
C PRO A 73 10.80 5.48 -35.92
N GLU A 74 10.11 5.40 -37.06
CA GLU A 74 10.54 4.66 -38.26
C GLU A 74 11.65 5.39 -39.03
#